data_AF-A0A7T3FWN9-F1
#
_entry.id   AF-A0A7T3FWN9-F1
#
_cell.length_a   1.000
_cell.length_b   1.000
_cell.length_c   1.000
_cell.angle_alpha   90.00
_cell.angle_beta   90.00
_cell.angle_gamma   90.00
#
_symmetry.space_group_name_H-M   'P 1'
#
loop_
_entity.id
_entity.type
_entity.pdbx_description
1 polymer ?
#
loop_
_entity_poly.entity_id
_entity_poly.type
_entity_poly.pdbx_seq_one_letter_code
_entity_poly.pdbx_strand_id
1 'polypeptide(L)'
;MTDEESAPLEGVDTGSEALDDEDRAQIREALTSETNIRRNEAAQALSQLAERDPSTVRPFVDDLLPLLDDDRNAVAQQAGTALLGVAREFPEDLADSVPAVFGLIEREFNSLELLGTQIVVQVVLNEPEAVTPHLDRIAAVLDGRSPAYETTEGIDMVDDEEARQTMLEHDKQEHQLLVQSQGRLANVVTAAAEGDPETAADHLDALVGLFDTPDVTVVGAAIDAVSEIAQADPDAAAEAYDALVACLNHTNDTVRARAIRALGYLGDDRAVGPLEDRARVETDDDVADLAEETAAFLDDA
;
A
#
# COMPACT_ATOMS: atom_id res chain seq x y z
N MET A 1 -25.04 -1.55 -25.67
CA MET A 1 -24.21 -2.75 -25.84
C MET A 1 -24.62 -3.69 -24.74
N THR A 2 -24.94 -4.93 -25.10
CA THR A 2 -25.60 -5.91 -24.24
C THR A 2 -24.70 -6.27 -23.06
N ASP A 3 -25.25 -6.19 -21.85
CA ASP A 3 -24.75 -6.90 -20.68
C ASP A 3 -24.69 -8.39 -21.03
N GLU A 4 -23.53 -8.87 -21.47
CA GLU A 4 -23.22 -10.29 -21.44
C GLU A 4 -22.96 -10.62 -19.97
N GLU A 5 -24.01 -11.07 -19.27
CA GLU A 5 -23.83 -11.93 -18.10
C GLU A 5 -22.87 -13.05 -18.53
N SER A 6 -21.64 -12.99 -18.01
CA SER A 6 -20.59 -13.97 -18.24
C SER A 6 -21.17 -15.35 -17.94
N ALA A 7 -21.13 -16.26 -18.93
CA ALA A 7 -21.63 -17.60 -18.73
C ALA A 7 -20.81 -18.27 -17.61
N PRO A 8 -21.44 -19.00 -16.67
CA PRO A 8 -20.71 -19.75 -15.67
C PRO A 8 -19.75 -20.73 -16.35
N LEU A 9 -18.60 -20.99 -15.71
CA LEU A 9 -17.65 -22.03 -16.13
C LEU A 9 -18.43 -23.29 -16.50
N GLU A 10 -18.27 -23.73 -17.75
CA GLU A 10 -19.03 -24.84 -18.27
C GLU A 10 -18.72 -26.11 -17.46
N GLY A 11 -19.72 -26.60 -16.70
CA GLY A 11 -19.61 -27.84 -15.92
C GLY A 11 -19.41 -27.67 -14.41
N VAL A 12 -19.22 -26.45 -13.89
CA VAL A 12 -18.99 -26.19 -12.46
C VAL A 12 -20.24 -25.63 -11.78
N ASP A 13 -20.71 -26.25 -10.69
CA ASP A 13 -21.84 -25.73 -9.91
C ASP A 13 -21.38 -24.72 -8.84
N THR A 14 -21.17 -23.48 -9.26
CA THR A 14 -20.87 -22.35 -8.38
C THR A 14 -22.08 -21.85 -7.57
N GLY A 15 -23.26 -22.41 -7.80
CA GLY A 15 -24.49 -22.05 -7.10
C GLY A 15 -24.73 -22.84 -5.80
N SER A 16 -24.01 -23.94 -5.61
CA SER A 16 -24.08 -24.77 -4.41
C SER A 16 -23.29 -24.19 -3.23
N GLU A 17 -23.61 -24.62 -2.00
CA GLU A 17 -22.89 -24.18 -0.78
C GLU A 17 -21.48 -24.80 -0.67
N ALA A 18 -21.15 -25.85 -1.44
CA ALA A 18 -19.87 -26.53 -1.32
C ALA A 18 -19.41 -27.15 -2.65
N LEU A 19 -18.23 -26.75 -3.12
CA LEU A 19 -17.56 -27.34 -4.28
C LEU A 19 -17.11 -28.77 -3.96
N ASP A 20 -17.49 -29.72 -4.80
CA ASP A 20 -17.02 -31.10 -4.71
C ASP A 20 -15.61 -31.30 -5.30
N ASP A 21 -15.09 -32.53 -5.25
CA ASP A 21 -13.74 -32.82 -5.76
C ASP A 21 -13.63 -32.68 -7.29
N GLU A 22 -14.74 -32.88 -8.02
CA GLU A 22 -14.79 -32.75 -9.48
C GLU A 22 -14.81 -31.26 -9.87
N ASP A 23 -15.65 -30.46 -9.22
CA ASP A 23 -15.70 -29.00 -9.38
C ASP A 23 -14.30 -28.39 -9.14
N ARG A 24 -13.64 -28.79 -8.05
CA ARG A 24 -12.29 -28.30 -7.70
C ARG A 24 -11.26 -28.68 -8.76
N ALA A 25 -11.32 -29.91 -9.27
CA ALA A 25 -10.39 -30.37 -10.30
C ALA A 25 -10.58 -29.58 -11.60
N GLN A 26 -11.83 -29.34 -12.01
CA GLN A 26 -12.15 -28.55 -13.21
C GLN A 26 -11.70 -27.10 -13.08
N ILE A 27 -11.92 -26.47 -11.92
CA ILE A 27 -11.45 -25.10 -11.66
C ILE A 27 -9.92 -25.04 -11.79
N ARG A 28 -9.16 -25.95 -11.15
CA ARG A 28 -7.69 -25.96 -11.24
C ARG A 28 -7.17 -26.17 -12.67
N GLU A 29 -7.82 -27.06 -13.43
CA GLU A 29 -7.50 -27.24 -14.85
C GLU A 29 -7.74 -25.95 -15.65
N ALA A 30 -8.84 -25.24 -15.36
CA ALA A 30 -9.18 -24.01 -16.05
C ALA A 30 -8.25 -22.84 -15.67
N LEU A 31 -7.84 -22.71 -14.40
CA LEU A 31 -6.87 -21.71 -13.93
C LEU A 31 -5.50 -21.86 -14.61
N THR A 32 -5.10 -23.07 -14.96
CA THR A 32 -3.81 -23.36 -15.62
C THR A 32 -3.91 -23.43 -17.15
N SER A 33 -5.06 -23.08 -17.73
CA SER A 33 -5.29 -23.17 -19.17
C SER A 33 -4.39 -22.23 -19.97
N GLU A 34 -3.91 -22.66 -21.15
CA GLU A 34 -3.23 -21.78 -22.10
C GLU A 34 -4.15 -20.65 -22.62
N THR A 35 -5.47 -20.86 -22.57
CA THR A 35 -6.45 -19.88 -23.03
C THR A 35 -6.78 -18.89 -21.92
N ASN A 36 -6.48 -17.60 -22.12
CA ASN A 36 -6.80 -16.56 -21.14
C ASN A 36 -8.30 -16.46 -20.78
N ILE A 37 -9.20 -16.74 -21.73
CA ILE A 37 -10.65 -16.77 -21.49
C ILE A 37 -10.99 -17.79 -20.40
N ARG A 38 -10.45 -19.01 -20.50
CA ARG A 38 -10.69 -20.08 -19.50
C ARG A 38 -10.11 -19.74 -18.14
N ARG A 39 -8.89 -19.16 -18.10
CA ARG A 39 -8.32 -18.69 -16.84
C ARG A 39 -9.16 -17.59 -16.20
N ASN A 40 -9.67 -16.66 -17.01
CA ASN A 40 -10.53 -15.58 -16.55
C ASN A 40 -11.86 -16.10 -16.01
N GLU A 41 -12.52 -17.02 -16.72
CA GLU A 41 -13.75 -17.67 -16.25
C GLU A 41 -13.52 -18.41 -14.92
N ALA A 42 -12.38 -19.11 -14.80
CA ALA A 42 -11.97 -19.82 -13.59
C ALA A 42 -11.79 -18.89 -12.39
N ALA A 43 -10.99 -17.84 -12.56
CA ALA A 43 -10.75 -16.84 -11.53
C ALA A 43 -12.03 -16.06 -11.19
N GLN A 44 -12.90 -15.79 -12.18
CA GLN A 44 -14.17 -15.11 -11.97
C GLN A 44 -15.17 -15.94 -11.15
N ALA A 45 -15.20 -17.26 -11.36
CA ALA A 45 -16.02 -18.13 -10.51
C ALA A 45 -15.54 -18.09 -9.05
N LEU A 46 -14.23 -18.13 -8.84
CA LEU A 46 -13.64 -18.03 -7.50
C LEU A 46 -13.88 -16.66 -6.86
N SER A 47 -13.85 -15.56 -7.63
CA SER A 47 -14.15 -14.22 -7.09
C SER A 47 -15.61 -14.10 -6.63
N GLN A 48 -16.56 -14.64 -7.40
CA GLN A 48 -17.97 -14.69 -7.01
C GLN A 48 -18.21 -15.58 -5.78
N LEU A 49 -17.49 -16.69 -5.68
CA LEU A 49 -17.54 -17.56 -4.50
C LEU A 49 -16.97 -16.85 -3.27
N ALA A 50 -15.86 -16.13 -3.41
CA ALA A 50 -15.27 -15.33 -2.34
C ALA A 50 -16.23 -14.25 -1.81
N GLU A 51 -17.03 -13.62 -2.68
CA GLU A 51 -18.06 -12.66 -2.24
C GLU A 51 -19.16 -13.28 -1.35
N ARG A 52 -19.40 -14.59 -1.52
CA ARG A 52 -20.46 -15.32 -0.80
C ARG A 52 -19.93 -16.01 0.45
N ASP A 53 -18.80 -16.69 0.33
CA ASP A 53 -18.12 -17.44 1.37
C ASP A 53 -16.62 -17.61 1.02
N PRO A 54 -15.74 -16.74 1.55
CA PRO A 54 -14.29 -16.83 1.32
C PRO A 54 -13.67 -18.17 1.73
N SER A 55 -14.29 -18.93 2.65
CA SER A 55 -13.75 -20.21 3.11
C SER A 55 -13.71 -21.27 1.99
N THR A 56 -14.60 -21.16 1.00
CA THR A 56 -14.65 -22.03 -0.18
C THR A 56 -13.47 -21.82 -1.12
N VAL A 57 -12.84 -20.65 -1.07
CA VAL A 57 -11.75 -20.23 -1.97
C VAL A 57 -10.37 -20.53 -1.37
N ARG A 58 -10.26 -20.67 -0.04
CA ARG A 58 -8.99 -21.01 0.66
C ARG A 58 -8.20 -22.16 0.00
N PRO A 59 -8.82 -23.28 -0.45
CA PRO A 59 -8.09 -24.37 -1.10
C PRO A 59 -7.47 -24.04 -2.46
N PHE A 60 -7.72 -22.84 -3.00
CA PHE A 60 -7.24 -22.36 -4.29
C PHE A 60 -6.28 -21.17 -4.16
N VAL A 61 -5.88 -20.76 -2.95
CA VAL A 61 -4.95 -19.62 -2.76
C VAL A 61 -3.69 -19.82 -3.60
N ASP A 62 -3.01 -20.96 -3.46
CA ASP A 62 -1.80 -21.29 -4.23
C ASP A 62 -2.04 -21.35 -5.75
N ASP A 63 -3.26 -21.71 -6.18
CA ASP A 63 -3.63 -21.76 -7.60
C ASP A 63 -3.90 -20.35 -8.18
N LEU A 64 -4.32 -19.41 -7.34
CA LEU A 64 -4.63 -18.02 -7.71
C LEU A 64 -3.39 -17.11 -7.73
N LEU A 65 -2.39 -17.36 -6.88
CA LEU A 65 -1.20 -16.51 -6.77
C LEU A 65 -0.45 -16.33 -8.11
N PRO A 66 -0.21 -17.38 -8.92
CA PRO A 66 0.47 -17.21 -10.21
C PRO A 66 -0.31 -16.35 -11.21
N LEU A 67 -1.63 -16.21 -11.02
CA LEU A 67 -2.48 -15.41 -11.91
C LEU A 67 -2.40 -13.91 -11.63
N LEU A 68 -1.82 -13.49 -10.50
CA LEU A 68 -1.58 -12.08 -10.20
C LEU A 68 -0.63 -11.42 -11.23
N ASP A 69 0.28 -12.21 -11.78
CA ASP A 69 1.24 -11.79 -12.82
C ASP A 69 0.75 -12.08 -14.26
N ASP A 70 -0.53 -12.44 -14.46
CA ASP A 70 -1.03 -12.76 -15.79
C ASP A 70 -0.90 -11.57 -16.76
N ASP A 71 -0.52 -11.87 -18.02
CA ASP A 71 -0.44 -10.90 -19.11
C ASP A 71 -1.77 -10.15 -19.34
N ARG A 72 -2.89 -10.78 -18.97
CA ARG A 72 -4.22 -10.17 -19.04
C ARG A 72 -4.61 -9.60 -17.68
N ASN A 73 -4.67 -8.27 -17.63
CA ASN A 73 -5.16 -7.53 -16.46
C ASN A 73 -6.53 -8.01 -15.95
N ALA A 74 -7.43 -8.49 -16.83
CA ALA A 74 -8.72 -9.06 -16.41
C ALA A 74 -8.55 -10.34 -15.56
N VAL A 75 -7.62 -11.23 -15.93
CA VAL A 75 -7.34 -12.47 -15.18
C VAL A 75 -6.75 -12.10 -13.82
N ALA A 76 -5.73 -11.23 -13.80
CA ALA A 76 -5.11 -10.73 -12.57
C ALA A 76 -6.12 -10.03 -11.66
N GLN A 77 -7.05 -9.24 -12.23
CA GLN A 77 -8.12 -8.58 -11.47
C GLN A 77 -9.04 -9.61 -10.79
N GLN A 78 -9.49 -10.62 -11.52
CA GLN A 78 -10.38 -11.64 -10.95
C GLN A 78 -9.68 -12.45 -9.87
N ALA A 79 -8.43 -12.87 -10.11
CA ALA A 79 -7.64 -13.60 -9.14
C ALA A 79 -7.37 -12.76 -7.88
N GLY A 80 -6.97 -11.50 -8.04
CA GLY A 80 -6.77 -10.57 -6.93
C GLY A 80 -8.06 -10.28 -6.15
N THR A 81 -9.21 -10.21 -6.83
CA THR A 81 -10.51 -9.99 -6.16
C THR A 81 -10.90 -11.19 -5.32
N ALA A 82 -10.69 -12.41 -5.81
CA ALA A 82 -10.89 -13.64 -5.05
C ALA A 82 -9.97 -13.69 -3.81
N LEU A 83 -8.67 -13.40 -4.00
CA LEU A 83 -7.70 -13.36 -2.91
C LEU A 83 -7.98 -12.25 -1.89
N LEU A 84 -8.49 -11.10 -2.31
CA LEU A 84 -8.93 -10.05 -1.39
C LEU A 84 -10.12 -10.49 -0.53
N GLY A 85 -11.04 -11.27 -1.09
CA GLY A 85 -12.12 -11.89 -0.31
C GLY A 85 -11.57 -12.81 0.78
N VAL A 86 -10.59 -13.67 0.44
CA VAL A 86 -9.89 -14.52 1.40
C VAL A 86 -9.16 -13.68 2.44
N ALA A 87 -8.36 -12.70 2.04
CA ALA A 87 -7.55 -11.88 2.94
C ALA A 87 -8.37 -11.11 3.98
N ARG A 88 -9.63 -10.73 3.66
CA ARG A 88 -10.53 -10.05 4.60
C ARG A 88 -10.99 -10.93 5.77
N GLU A 89 -11.05 -12.24 5.58
CA GLU A 89 -11.52 -13.20 6.60
C GLU A 89 -10.41 -14.10 7.15
N PHE A 90 -9.42 -14.41 6.32
CA PHE A 90 -8.30 -15.33 6.57
C PHE A 90 -6.96 -14.71 6.11
N PRO A 91 -6.57 -13.53 6.62
CA PRO A 91 -5.33 -12.86 6.22
C PRO A 91 -4.07 -13.70 6.46
N GLU A 92 -4.09 -14.59 7.47
CA GLU A 92 -2.99 -15.50 7.79
C GLU A 92 -2.66 -16.47 6.65
N ASP A 93 -3.64 -16.82 5.82
CA ASP A 93 -3.42 -17.71 4.66
C ASP A 93 -2.57 -17.04 3.56
N LEU A 94 -2.37 -15.72 3.62
CA LEU A 94 -1.59 -14.95 2.65
C LEU A 94 -0.25 -14.45 3.18
N ALA A 95 0.11 -14.72 4.44
CA ALA A 95 1.35 -14.23 5.06
C ALA A 95 2.59 -14.63 4.25
N ASP A 96 2.73 -15.92 3.90
CA ASP A 96 3.84 -16.43 3.08
C ASP A 96 3.77 -15.99 1.60
N SER A 97 2.64 -15.38 1.20
CA SER A 97 2.31 -15.06 -0.20
C SER A 97 2.43 -13.57 -0.52
N VAL A 98 2.78 -12.73 0.45
CA VAL A 98 3.01 -11.29 0.25
C VAL A 98 3.90 -10.99 -0.96
N PRO A 99 5.03 -11.70 -1.21
CA PRO A 99 5.87 -11.45 -2.38
C PRO A 99 5.14 -11.53 -3.73
N ALA A 100 4.16 -12.42 -3.86
CA ALA A 100 3.37 -12.59 -5.08
C ALA A 100 2.31 -11.50 -5.24
N VAL A 101 1.77 -10.96 -4.14
CA VAL A 101 0.80 -9.85 -4.17
C VAL A 101 1.42 -8.58 -4.75
N PHE A 102 2.72 -8.37 -4.58
CA PHE A 102 3.43 -7.27 -5.23
C PHE A 102 3.41 -7.33 -6.75
N GLY A 103 3.16 -8.50 -7.36
CA GLY A 103 2.90 -8.62 -8.80
C GLY A 103 1.73 -7.75 -9.28
N LEU A 104 0.79 -7.40 -8.39
CA LEU A 104 -0.26 -6.41 -8.63
C LEU A 104 0.18 -4.97 -8.33
N ILE A 105 0.91 -4.76 -7.23
CA ILE A 105 1.29 -3.44 -6.71
C ILE A 105 2.32 -2.76 -7.62
N GLU A 106 3.27 -3.52 -8.17
CA GLU A 106 4.36 -2.94 -8.97
C GLU A 106 3.95 -2.66 -10.43
N ARG A 107 2.66 -2.84 -10.77
CA ARG A 107 2.14 -2.63 -12.13
C ARG A 107 1.88 -1.15 -12.41
N GLU A 108 1.91 -0.78 -13.69
CA GLU A 108 1.51 0.54 -14.18
C GLU A 108 -0.02 0.67 -14.36
N PHE A 109 -0.81 -0.07 -13.58
CA PHE A 109 -2.27 -0.05 -13.70
C PHE A 109 -2.93 0.15 -12.35
N ASN A 110 -3.34 1.39 -12.07
CA ASN A 110 -3.71 1.88 -10.75
C ASN A 110 -4.83 1.08 -10.06
N SER A 111 -5.74 0.47 -10.82
CA SER A 111 -6.80 -0.37 -10.22
C SER A 111 -6.29 -1.73 -9.73
N LEU A 112 -5.30 -2.32 -10.40
CA LEU A 112 -4.63 -3.53 -9.90
C LEU A 112 -3.68 -3.20 -8.77
N GLU A 113 -2.97 -2.06 -8.86
CA GLU A 113 -2.14 -1.57 -7.76
C GLU A 113 -2.99 -1.42 -6.48
N LEU A 114 -4.13 -0.71 -6.57
CA LEU A 114 -5.06 -0.55 -5.45
C LEU A 114 -5.56 -1.89 -4.91
N LEU A 115 -5.84 -2.86 -5.79
CA LEU A 115 -6.28 -4.20 -5.40
C LEU A 115 -5.21 -4.94 -4.59
N GLY A 116 -3.96 -4.96 -5.09
CA GLY A 116 -2.83 -5.55 -4.36
C GLY A 116 -2.60 -4.87 -3.02
N THR A 117 -2.65 -3.54 -3.00
CA THR A 117 -2.54 -2.73 -1.78
C THR A 117 -3.64 -3.09 -0.77
N GLN A 118 -4.88 -3.29 -1.20
CA GLN A 118 -5.97 -3.69 -0.31
C GLN A 118 -5.74 -5.07 0.32
N ILE A 119 -5.13 -6.00 -0.42
CA ILE A 119 -4.75 -7.33 0.10
C ILE A 119 -3.68 -7.17 1.17
N VAL A 120 -2.58 -6.45 0.88
CA VAL A 120 -1.49 -6.24 1.83
C VAL A 120 -1.95 -5.52 3.09
N VAL A 121 -2.90 -4.58 2.99
CA VAL A 121 -3.53 -3.95 4.16
C VAL A 121 -4.17 -4.98 5.08
N GLN A 122 -4.81 -6.04 4.57
CA GLN A 122 -5.38 -7.07 5.45
C GLN A 122 -4.29 -7.88 6.13
N VAL A 123 -3.22 -8.22 5.41
CA VAL A 123 -2.11 -9.01 5.94
C VAL A 123 -1.37 -8.22 7.03
N VAL A 124 -0.93 -6.99 6.77
CA VAL A 124 -0.13 -6.20 7.73
C VAL A 124 -0.87 -5.93 9.04
N LEU A 125 -2.21 -5.84 9.02
CA LEU A 125 -3.01 -5.61 10.23
C LEU A 125 -3.07 -6.83 11.16
N ASN A 126 -2.70 -8.02 10.67
CA ASN A 126 -2.75 -9.27 11.44
C ASN A 126 -1.37 -9.92 11.61
N GLU A 127 -0.52 -9.80 10.58
CA GLU A 127 0.80 -10.44 10.44
C GLU A 127 1.81 -9.39 9.90
N PRO A 128 2.12 -8.33 10.66
CA PRO A 128 3.04 -7.27 10.21
C PRO A 128 4.41 -7.80 9.79
N GLU A 129 4.94 -8.80 10.48
CA GLU A 129 6.21 -9.48 10.17
C GLU A 129 6.26 -10.12 8.77
N ALA A 130 5.10 -10.41 8.18
CA ALA A 130 5.02 -10.94 6.81
C ALA A 130 5.22 -9.84 5.76
N VAL A 131 4.98 -8.56 6.12
CA VAL A 131 5.05 -7.41 5.22
C VAL A 131 6.31 -6.60 5.43
N THR A 132 6.83 -6.50 6.66
CA THR A 132 8.01 -5.71 7.00
C THR A 132 9.25 -5.99 6.15
N PRO A 133 9.60 -7.25 5.80
CA PRO A 133 10.72 -7.56 4.91
C PRO A 133 10.61 -7.00 3.48
N HIS A 134 9.47 -6.38 3.16
CA HIS A 134 9.16 -5.83 1.85
C HIS A 134 9.02 -4.30 1.84
N LEU A 135 9.40 -3.62 2.93
CA LEU A 135 9.31 -2.16 3.02
C LEU A 135 10.09 -1.44 1.90
N ASP A 136 11.25 -1.96 1.46
CA ASP A 136 11.98 -1.40 0.31
C ASP A 136 11.15 -1.39 -0.98
N ARG A 137 10.35 -2.45 -1.21
CA ARG A 137 9.49 -2.56 -2.40
C ARG A 137 8.34 -1.54 -2.32
N ILE A 138 7.74 -1.41 -1.14
CA ILE A 138 6.66 -0.45 -0.90
C ILE A 138 7.19 0.98 -1.07
N ALA A 139 8.36 1.29 -0.49
CA ALA A 139 9.01 2.58 -0.64
C ALA A 139 9.32 2.90 -2.11
N ALA A 140 9.85 1.93 -2.88
CA ALA A 140 10.10 2.12 -4.31
C ALA A 140 8.83 2.43 -5.11
N VAL A 141 7.69 1.80 -4.78
CA VAL A 141 6.39 2.11 -5.40
C VAL A 141 5.92 3.51 -5.00
N LEU A 142 6.05 3.89 -3.73
CA LEU A 142 5.65 5.21 -3.24
C LEU A 142 6.49 6.35 -3.84
N ASP A 143 7.81 6.15 -3.98
CA ASP A 143 8.73 7.13 -4.58
C ASP A 143 8.54 7.25 -6.10
N GLY A 144 8.37 6.12 -6.79
CA GLY A 144 8.22 6.05 -8.24
C GLY A 144 6.86 6.57 -8.77
N ARG A 145 5.94 6.94 -7.89
CA ARG A 145 4.59 7.39 -8.25
C ARG A 145 4.40 8.82 -7.73
N SER A 146 4.45 9.82 -8.60
CA SER A 146 4.12 11.18 -8.19
C SER A 146 2.60 11.39 -8.25
N PRO A 147 1.92 11.78 -7.16
CA PRO A 147 0.53 12.22 -7.20
C PRO A 147 0.40 13.66 -7.72
N ALA A 148 1.47 14.31 -8.17
CA ALA A 148 1.33 15.58 -8.86
C ALA A 148 0.48 15.35 -10.13
N TYR A 149 -0.80 15.72 -10.04
CA TYR A 149 -1.74 15.61 -11.15
C TYR A 149 -1.29 16.51 -12.29
N GLU A 150 -0.58 15.94 -13.26
CA GLU A 150 -0.34 16.56 -14.54
C GLU A 150 -1.38 16.00 -15.50
N THR A 151 -2.35 16.83 -15.89
CA THR A 151 -3.28 16.49 -16.98
C THR A 151 -2.50 15.98 -18.18
N THR A 152 -2.94 14.87 -18.78
CA THR A 152 -2.24 14.28 -19.92
C THR A 152 -1.93 15.33 -20.98
N GLU A 153 -0.66 15.42 -21.40
CA GLU A 153 -0.23 16.35 -22.44
C GLU A 153 -1.07 16.14 -23.71
N GLY A 154 -1.69 17.22 -24.20
CA GLY A 154 -2.46 17.18 -25.45
C GLY A 154 -3.98 17.04 -25.29
N ILE A 155 -4.53 16.95 -24.06
CA ILE A 155 -5.99 17.04 -23.85
C ILE A 155 -6.55 18.37 -24.38
N ASP A 156 -5.81 19.47 -24.23
CA ASP A 156 -6.18 20.79 -24.76
C ASP A 156 -6.19 20.86 -26.30
N MET A 157 -5.61 19.86 -26.98
CA MET A 157 -5.56 19.75 -28.45
C MET A 157 -6.73 18.93 -29.02
N VAL A 158 -7.63 18.43 -28.17
CA VAL A 158 -8.82 17.67 -28.59
C VAL A 158 -9.94 18.65 -28.95
N ASP A 159 -10.24 18.75 -30.25
CA ASP A 159 -11.27 19.66 -30.78
C ASP A 159 -12.70 19.26 -30.38
N ASP A 160 -12.94 17.98 -30.12
CA ASP A 160 -14.25 17.46 -29.72
C ASP A 160 -14.44 17.56 -28.20
N GLU A 161 -15.37 18.42 -27.79
CA GLU A 161 -15.62 18.72 -26.38
C GLU A 161 -16.10 17.49 -25.59
N GLU A 162 -16.89 16.61 -26.22
CA GLU A 162 -17.39 15.40 -25.56
C GLU A 162 -16.24 14.41 -25.30
N ALA A 163 -15.41 14.14 -26.31
CA ALA A 163 -14.21 13.33 -26.15
C ALA A 163 -13.22 13.91 -25.13
N ARG A 164 -13.04 15.23 -25.13
CA ARG A 164 -12.18 15.95 -24.15
C ARG A 164 -12.67 15.75 -22.72
N GLN A 165 -13.99 15.84 -22.49
CA GLN A 165 -14.58 15.63 -21.17
C GLN A 165 -14.44 14.17 -20.71
N THR A 166 -14.67 13.19 -21.60
CA THR A 166 -14.45 11.77 -21.28
C THR A 166 -13.00 11.48 -20.89
N MET A 167 -12.03 12.06 -21.61
CA MET A 167 -10.61 11.92 -21.26
C MET A 167 -10.28 12.51 -19.89
N LEU A 168 -10.79 13.73 -19.60
CA LEU A 168 -10.59 14.36 -18.30
C LEU A 168 -11.21 13.57 -17.15
N GLU A 169 -12.39 12.98 -17.34
CA GLU A 169 -13.04 12.16 -16.32
C GLU A 169 -12.26 10.87 -16.06
N HIS A 170 -11.74 10.24 -17.11
CA HIS A 170 -10.87 9.07 -17.00
C HIS A 170 -9.56 9.36 -16.27
N ASP A 171 -8.83 10.40 -16.66
CA ASP A 171 -7.57 10.82 -16.00
C ASP A 171 -7.79 11.12 -14.51
N LYS A 172 -8.91 11.80 -14.19
CA LYS A 172 -9.28 12.07 -12.81
C LYS A 172 -9.55 10.79 -12.03
N GLN A 173 -10.23 9.82 -12.64
CA GLN A 173 -10.49 8.53 -12.00
C GLN A 173 -9.20 7.75 -11.75
N GLU A 174 -8.30 7.67 -12.74
CA GLU A 174 -7.01 7.00 -12.59
C GLU A 174 -6.15 7.66 -11.51
N HIS A 175 -6.12 8.98 -11.47
CA HIS A 175 -5.43 9.73 -10.43
C HIS A 175 -6.02 9.47 -9.03
N GLN A 176 -7.35 9.40 -8.90
CA GLN A 176 -8.01 9.07 -7.64
C GLN A 176 -7.64 7.68 -7.13
N LEU A 177 -7.53 6.70 -8.03
CA LEU A 177 -7.10 5.34 -7.67
C LEU A 177 -5.66 5.33 -7.17
N LEU A 178 -4.78 6.09 -7.83
CA LEU A 178 -3.38 6.23 -7.41
C LEU A 178 -3.29 6.83 -6.00
N VAL A 179 -3.95 7.95 -5.75
CA VAL A 179 -3.94 8.61 -4.42
C VAL A 179 -4.48 7.67 -3.33
N GLN A 180 -5.51 6.89 -3.63
CA GLN A 180 -6.03 5.89 -2.69
C GLN A 180 -5.04 4.75 -2.44
N SER A 181 -4.33 4.30 -3.46
CA SER A 181 -3.29 3.28 -3.31
C SER A 181 -2.15 3.81 -2.45
N GLN A 182 -1.61 4.98 -2.76
CA GLN A 182 -0.49 5.59 -2.03
C GLN A 182 -0.83 5.83 -0.56
N GLY A 183 -2.00 6.40 -0.27
CA GLY A 183 -2.42 6.61 1.12
C GLY A 183 -2.55 5.30 1.91
N ARG A 184 -2.93 4.20 1.25
CA ARG A 184 -3.00 2.87 1.89
C ARG A 184 -1.62 2.25 2.07
N LEU A 185 -0.74 2.32 1.06
CA LEU A 185 0.63 1.85 1.16
C LEU A 185 1.40 2.63 2.24
N ALA A 186 1.19 3.93 2.36
CA ALA A 186 1.70 4.74 3.46
C ALA A 186 1.27 4.17 4.82
N ASN A 187 -0.03 3.87 5.00
CA ASN A 187 -0.49 3.22 6.23
C ASN A 187 0.11 1.83 6.45
N VAL A 188 0.36 1.06 5.38
CA VAL A 188 1.04 -0.24 5.47
C VAL A 188 2.46 -0.07 5.99
N VAL A 189 3.20 0.95 5.51
CA VAL A 189 4.56 1.25 5.99
C VAL A 189 4.57 1.49 7.49
N THR A 190 3.65 2.33 7.99
CA THR A 190 3.54 2.60 9.43
C THR A 190 3.15 1.34 10.21
N ALA A 191 2.14 0.60 9.78
CA ALA A 191 1.68 -0.60 10.48
C ALA A 191 2.72 -1.72 10.53
N ALA A 192 3.51 -1.90 9.47
CA ALA A 192 4.60 -2.86 9.41
C ALA A 192 5.71 -2.49 10.40
N ALA A 193 6.10 -1.21 10.45
CA ALA A 193 7.11 -0.72 11.40
C ALA A 193 6.63 -0.76 12.85
N GLU A 194 5.34 -0.47 13.12
CA GLU A 194 4.74 -0.59 14.45
C GLU A 194 4.74 -2.05 14.95
N GLY A 195 4.45 -3.00 14.05
CA GLY A 195 4.34 -4.41 14.39
C GLY A 195 5.69 -5.16 14.47
N ASP A 196 6.68 -4.74 13.69
CA ASP A 196 8.01 -5.37 13.63
C ASP A 196 9.12 -4.31 13.42
N PRO A 197 9.39 -3.45 14.43
CA PRO A 197 10.35 -2.36 14.31
C PRO A 197 11.80 -2.84 14.14
N GLU A 198 12.14 -4.02 14.66
CA GLU A 198 13.48 -4.61 14.54
C GLU A 198 13.81 -4.93 13.08
N THR A 199 12.90 -5.60 12.35
CA THR A 199 13.09 -5.85 10.91
C THR A 199 12.92 -4.56 10.10
N ALA A 200 12.05 -3.64 10.52
CA ALA A 200 11.86 -2.37 9.81
C ALA A 200 13.14 -1.51 9.81
N ALA A 201 13.99 -1.63 10.82
CA ALA A 201 15.30 -0.98 10.88
C ALA A 201 16.21 -1.35 9.70
N ASP A 202 16.13 -2.58 9.19
CA ASP A 202 16.91 -3.02 8.01
C ASP A 202 16.53 -2.24 6.73
N HIS A 203 15.41 -1.52 6.76
CA HIS A 203 14.85 -0.74 5.66
C HIS A 203 14.93 0.78 5.88
N LEU A 204 15.71 1.24 6.87
CA LEU A 204 15.79 2.66 7.26
C LEU A 204 16.10 3.58 6.08
N ASP A 205 17.07 3.23 5.23
CA ASP A 205 17.47 4.03 4.07
C ASP A 205 16.30 4.28 3.12
N ALA A 206 15.49 3.25 2.85
CA ALA A 206 14.33 3.36 1.97
C ALA A 206 13.23 4.22 2.58
N LEU A 207 13.00 4.10 3.91
CA LEU A 207 12.05 4.92 4.64
C LEU A 207 12.47 6.40 4.67
N VAL A 208 13.74 6.68 4.96
CA VAL A 208 14.29 8.05 4.94
C VAL A 208 14.21 8.66 3.53
N GLY A 209 14.43 7.85 2.50
CA GLY A 209 14.27 8.29 1.10
C GLY A 209 12.87 8.84 0.78
N LEU A 210 11.84 8.43 1.50
CA LEU A 210 10.47 8.92 1.31
C LEU A 210 10.23 10.34 1.84
N PHE A 211 11.14 10.91 2.63
CA PHE A 211 10.95 12.24 3.24
C PHE A 211 10.96 13.38 2.21
N ASP A 212 11.58 13.16 1.06
CA ASP A 212 11.68 14.12 -0.04
C ASP A 212 10.52 13.99 -1.06
N THR A 213 9.57 13.06 -0.82
CA THR A 213 8.42 12.89 -1.72
C THR A 213 7.46 14.09 -1.63
N PRO A 214 6.75 14.43 -2.73
CA PRO A 214 5.80 15.54 -2.71
C PRO A 214 4.52 15.23 -1.92
N ASP A 215 4.25 13.97 -1.61
CA ASP A 215 3.04 13.56 -0.88
C ASP A 215 3.27 13.62 0.63
N VAL A 216 2.66 14.60 1.28
CA VAL A 216 2.73 14.79 2.73
C VAL A 216 2.22 13.59 3.54
N THR A 217 1.36 12.76 2.96
CA THR A 217 0.87 11.52 3.57
C THR A 217 1.97 10.47 3.61
N VAL A 218 2.71 10.34 2.51
CA VAL A 218 3.86 9.41 2.38
C VAL A 218 5.00 9.85 3.29
N VAL A 219 5.37 11.14 3.24
CA VAL A 219 6.37 11.71 4.15
C VAL A 219 6.00 11.46 5.61
N GLY A 220 4.73 11.73 5.96
CA GLY A 220 4.24 11.53 7.32
C GLY A 220 4.33 10.08 7.79
N ALA A 221 3.90 9.13 6.96
CA ALA A 221 3.95 7.71 7.27
C ALA A 221 5.38 7.18 7.41
N ALA A 222 6.31 7.68 6.59
CA ALA A 222 7.72 7.34 6.68
C ALA A 222 8.35 7.86 7.98
N ILE A 223 8.04 9.10 8.40
CA ILE A 223 8.49 9.63 9.69
C ILE A 223 7.88 8.84 10.85
N ASP A 224 6.60 8.48 10.76
CA ASP A 224 5.94 7.65 11.77
C ASP A 224 6.63 6.27 11.87
N ALA A 225 6.95 5.62 10.73
CA ALA A 225 7.70 4.35 10.73
C ALA A 225 9.12 4.48 11.33
N VAL A 226 9.87 5.53 10.99
CA VAL A 226 11.17 5.82 11.61
C VAL A 226 11.02 6.08 13.12
N SER A 227 9.90 6.66 13.55
CA SER A 227 9.60 6.87 14.97
C SER A 227 9.39 5.56 15.71
N GLU A 228 8.70 4.58 15.10
CA GLU A 228 8.53 3.24 15.68
C GLU A 228 9.87 2.52 15.83
N ILE A 229 10.74 2.61 14.81
CA ILE A 229 12.12 2.08 14.88
C ILE A 229 12.90 2.76 16.02
N ALA A 230 12.89 4.10 16.08
CA ALA A 230 13.59 4.85 17.12
C ALA A 230 13.07 4.55 18.53
N GLN A 231 11.77 4.32 18.68
CA GLN A 231 11.18 3.96 19.98
C GLN A 231 11.63 2.56 20.43
N ALA A 232 11.80 1.62 19.51
CA ALA A 232 12.28 0.27 19.81
C ALA A 232 13.80 0.23 20.06
N ASP A 233 14.57 0.88 19.17
CA ASP A 233 16.03 0.99 19.25
C ASP A 233 16.51 2.34 18.64
N PRO A 234 16.82 3.34 19.48
CA PRO A 234 17.33 4.64 19.01
C PRO A 234 18.62 4.54 18.18
N ASP A 235 19.51 3.60 18.50
CA ASP A 235 20.78 3.43 17.76
C ASP A 235 20.51 2.94 16.33
N ALA A 236 19.47 2.12 16.14
CA ALA A 236 19.06 1.62 14.84
C ALA A 236 18.48 2.72 13.93
N ALA A 237 17.91 3.79 14.50
CA ALA A 237 17.37 4.93 13.76
C ALA A 237 18.32 6.14 13.67
N ALA A 238 19.54 6.05 14.22
CA ALA A 238 20.47 7.17 14.34
C ALA A 238 20.80 7.86 13.01
N GLU A 239 20.83 7.11 11.91
CA GLU A 239 21.14 7.64 10.58
C GLU A 239 20.02 8.53 10.00
N ALA A 240 18.80 8.48 10.56
CA ALA A 240 17.70 9.34 10.16
C ALA A 240 17.78 10.77 10.75
N TYR A 241 18.69 11.04 11.69
CA TYR A 241 18.78 12.32 12.41
C TYR A 241 18.77 13.54 11.48
N ASP A 242 19.66 13.59 10.49
CA ASP A 242 19.81 14.76 9.61
C ASP A 242 18.54 14.99 8.76
N ALA A 243 17.90 13.91 8.32
CA ALA A 243 16.66 13.97 7.55
C ALA A 243 15.48 14.46 8.42
N LEU A 244 15.36 13.98 9.66
CA LEU A 244 14.36 14.45 10.62
C LEU A 244 14.54 15.93 10.96
N VAL A 245 15.78 16.40 11.14
CA VAL A 245 16.08 17.83 11.35
C VAL A 245 15.67 18.66 10.13
N ALA A 246 15.87 18.16 8.90
CA ALA A 246 15.40 18.84 7.70
C ALA A 246 13.87 18.98 7.69
N CYS A 247 13.14 17.93 8.09
CA CYS A 247 11.67 17.93 8.18
C CYS A 247 11.10 18.95 9.18
N LEU A 248 11.89 19.46 10.14
CA LEU A 248 11.45 20.58 10.99
C LEU A 248 11.12 21.84 10.18
N ASN A 249 11.73 22.01 9.00
CA ASN A 249 11.46 23.16 8.12
C ASN A 249 10.40 22.87 7.04
N HIS A 250 9.70 21.74 7.14
CA HIS A 250 8.70 21.36 6.16
C HIS A 250 7.50 22.34 6.17
N THR A 251 6.92 22.60 4.99
CA THR A 251 5.83 23.58 4.85
C THR A 251 4.55 23.15 5.57
N ASN A 252 4.30 21.84 5.62
CA ASN A 252 3.19 21.22 6.33
C ASN A 252 3.50 21.06 7.84
N ASP A 253 2.62 21.56 8.69
CA ASP A 253 2.68 21.50 10.16
C ASP A 253 2.69 20.09 10.73
N THR A 254 1.89 19.20 10.16
CA THR A 254 1.77 17.80 10.59
C THR A 254 3.09 17.07 10.39
N VAL A 255 3.78 17.32 9.26
CA VAL A 255 5.13 16.78 9.02
C VAL A 255 6.13 17.28 10.06
N ARG A 256 6.10 18.59 10.38
CA ARG A 256 6.97 19.16 11.42
C ARG A 256 6.70 18.53 12.79
N ALA A 257 5.43 18.40 13.18
CA ALA A 257 5.03 17.81 14.45
C ALA A 257 5.48 16.34 14.58
N ARG A 258 5.39 15.57 13.49
CA ARG A 258 5.91 14.19 13.43
C ARG A 258 7.43 14.15 13.57
N ALA A 259 8.15 15.01 12.85
CA ALA A 259 9.60 15.10 12.94
C ALA A 259 10.09 15.44 14.35
N ILE A 260 9.38 16.34 15.06
CA ILE A 260 9.67 16.65 16.46
C ILE A 260 9.53 15.40 17.34
N ARG A 261 8.43 14.65 17.21
CA ARG A 261 8.22 13.41 17.98
C ARG A 261 9.29 12.36 17.69
N ALA A 262 9.61 12.17 16.42
CA ALA A 262 10.65 11.24 15.99
C ALA A 262 12.02 11.58 16.60
N LEU A 263 12.41 12.86 16.59
CA LEU A 263 13.63 13.33 17.24
C LEU A 263 13.61 13.11 18.76
N GLY A 264 12.44 13.26 19.39
CA GLY A 264 12.24 12.94 20.81
C GLY A 264 12.47 11.45 21.13
N TYR A 265 11.92 10.54 20.30
CA TYR A 265 12.16 9.10 20.46
C TYR A 265 13.60 8.71 20.14
N LEU A 266 14.23 9.37 19.17
CA LEU A 266 15.64 9.17 18.86
C LEU A 266 16.54 9.53 20.05
N GLY A 267 16.12 10.46 20.90
CA GLY A 267 16.84 10.77 22.15
C GLY A 267 18.17 11.47 21.94
N ASP A 268 18.45 11.99 20.74
CA ASP A 268 19.74 12.60 20.40
C ASP A 268 19.78 14.07 20.82
N ASP A 269 20.64 14.40 21.80
CA ASP A 269 20.81 15.75 22.36
C ASP A 269 21.20 16.81 21.34
N ARG A 270 21.77 16.41 20.19
CA ARG A 270 22.04 17.33 19.08
C ARG A 270 20.77 18.00 18.58
N ALA A 271 19.60 17.41 18.78
CA ALA A 271 18.30 17.96 18.36
C ALA A 271 17.83 19.16 19.20
N VAL A 272 18.38 19.40 20.40
CA VAL A 272 17.95 20.51 21.29
C VAL A 272 17.98 21.85 20.56
N GLY A 273 19.12 22.21 19.95
CA GLY A 273 19.26 23.48 19.23
C GLY A 273 18.26 23.64 18.06
N PRO A 274 18.19 22.67 17.12
CA PRO A 274 17.20 22.68 16.05
C PRO A 274 15.74 22.79 16.52
N LEU A 275 15.37 22.10 17.61
CA LEU A 275 14.02 22.14 18.17
C LEU A 275 13.70 23.50 18.78
N GLU A 276 14.62 24.09 19.56
CA GLU A 276 14.45 25.44 20.10
C GLU A 276 14.33 26.50 18.99
N ASP A 277 15.16 26.39 17.95
CA ASP A 277 15.10 27.28 16.80
C ASP A 277 13.75 27.14 16.08
N ARG A 278 13.24 25.92 15.95
CA ARG A 278 11.93 25.68 15.35
C ARG A 278 10.81 26.30 16.17
N ALA A 279 10.80 26.10 17.49
CA ALA A 279 9.78 26.63 18.40
C ALA A 279 9.66 28.16 18.29
N ARG A 280 10.78 28.88 18.26
CA ARG A 280 10.83 30.36 18.19
C ARG A 280 10.15 30.95 16.96
N VAL A 281 10.11 30.20 15.86
CA VAL A 281 9.58 30.66 14.57
C VAL A 281 8.32 29.89 14.16
N GLU A 282 7.78 29.03 15.03
CA GLU A 282 6.55 28.29 14.76
C GLU A 282 5.33 29.20 14.97
N THR A 283 4.36 29.06 14.08
CA THR A 283 3.12 29.85 14.10
C THR A 283 1.95 29.07 14.70
N ASP A 284 2.05 27.75 14.71
CA ASP A 284 1.10 26.87 15.37
C ASP A 284 1.53 26.63 16.82
N ASP A 285 0.73 27.12 17.78
CA ASP A 285 1.08 27.08 19.20
C ASP A 285 1.27 25.63 19.70
N ASP A 286 0.48 24.67 19.22
CA ASP A 286 0.59 23.27 19.64
C ASP A 286 1.91 22.64 19.16
N VAL A 287 2.35 22.99 17.94
CA VAL A 287 3.63 22.52 17.39
C VAL A 287 4.82 23.23 18.06
N ALA A 288 4.66 24.51 18.42
CA ALA A 288 5.69 25.27 19.14
C ALA A 288 5.92 24.67 20.53
N ASP A 289 4.84 24.46 21.30
CA ASP A 289 4.89 23.85 22.63
C ASP A 289 5.52 22.45 22.58
N LEU A 290 5.12 21.63 21.61
CA LEU A 290 5.71 20.29 21.41
C LEU A 290 7.22 20.36 21.15
N ALA A 291 7.71 21.32 20.37
CA ALA A 291 9.13 21.51 20.11
C ALA A 291 9.90 21.95 21.37
N GLU A 292 9.35 22.88 22.15
CA GLU A 292 9.96 23.33 23.41
C GLU A 292 10.02 22.21 24.45
N GLU A 293 8.92 21.47 24.63
CA GLU A 293 8.86 20.34 25.56
C GLU A 293 9.84 19.22 25.17
N THR A 294 9.93 18.91 23.89
CA THR A 294 10.86 17.89 23.38
C THR A 294 12.32 18.35 23.56
N ALA A 295 12.64 19.62 23.28
CA ALA A 295 13.99 20.15 23.49
C ALA A 295 14.39 20.09 24.98
N ALA A 296 13.50 20.50 25.88
CA ALA A 296 13.74 20.44 27.32
C ALA A 296 13.92 19.00 27.82
N PHE A 297 13.13 18.05 27.31
CA PHE A 297 13.29 16.64 27.62
C PHE A 297 14.67 16.09 27.23
N LEU A 298 15.18 16.48 26.06
CA LEU A 298 16.49 16.03 25.55
C LEU A 298 17.68 16.70 26.26
N ASP A 299 17.54 17.95 26.73
CA ASP A 299 18.60 18.65 27.50
C ASP A 299 18.77 18.07 28.92
N ASP A 300 17.71 17.45 29.46
CA ASP A 300 17.67 16.84 30.79
C ASP A 300 18.08 15.35 30.84
N ALA A 301 18.29 14.70 29.69
CA ALA A 301 18.55 13.25 29.55
C ALA A 301 20.03 12.86 29.73
#